data_AF-A0A3M1UEX1-F1
#
_entry.id   AF-A0A3M1UEX1-F1
#
_cell.length_a   1.000
_cell.length_b   1.000
_cell.length_c   1.000
_cell.angle_alpha   90.00
_cell.angle_beta   90.00
_cell.angle_gamma   90.00
#
_symmetry.space_group_name_H-M   'P 1'
#
loop_
_entity.id
_entity.type
_entity.pdbx_description
1 polymer ?
#
loop_
_entity_poly.entity_id
_entity_poly.type
_entity_poly.pdbx_seq_one_letter_code
_entity_poly.pdbx_strand_id
1 'polypeptide(L)'
;MEVMMSCAKVRNLLSAYVDGELEGREMAAVRAHLQMCPSCCAECDEIRSIREKLHRLPQKAAPPDLLDRIKTRLQEADEPIPQRLQPGFAATVVMAAAAVLGAFAVYSVMHPSQEYPIAGEAPAVNGSQLDGVRDFERSRSPFSSHSIPVSLDDHSWGR
;
A
#
# COMPACT_ATOMS: atom_id res chain seq x y z
N MET A 1 27.87 -10.25 -7.55
CA MET A 1 27.18 -10.42 -8.85
C MET A 1 25.75 -10.00 -8.63
N GLU A 2 25.35 -8.89 -9.24
CA GLU A 2 24.21 -8.05 -8.87
C GLU A 2 22.87 -8.79 -8.92
N VAL A 3 21.98 -8.49 -7.97
CA VAL A 3 20.61 -9.00 -7.92
C VAL A 3 19.83 -8.40 -9.09
N MET A 4 19.82 -9.15 -10.19
CA MET A 4 19.07 -8.85 -11.41
C MET A 4 17.57 -8.76 -11.07
N MET A 5 16.98 -7.57 -11.19
CA MET A 5 15.52 -7.45 -11.15
C MET A 5 14.93 -8.33 -12.26
N SER A 6 13.97 -9.17 -11.89
CA SER A 6 13.32 -10.07 -12.85
C SER A 6 12.42 -9.27 -13.80
N CYS A 7 12.27 -9.76 -15.03
CA CYS A 7 11.36 -9.12 -16.01
C CYS A 7 9.93 -9.02 -15.47
N ALA A 8 9.47 -9.99 -14.67
CA ALA A 8 8.15 -9.93 -14.03
C ALA A 8 8.02 -8.73 -13.09
N LYS A 9 9.04 -8.44 -12.28
CA LYS A 9 9.03 -7.28 -11.38
C LYS A 9 9.10 -5.98 -12.18
N VAL A 10 9.95 -5.92 -13.21
CA VAL A 10 10.10 -4.71 -14.03
C VAL A 10 8.81 -4.37 -14.77
N ARG A 11 8.14 -5.34 -15.39
CA ARG A 11 6.86 -5.14 -16.07
C ARG A 11 5.80 -4.51 -15.18
N ASN A 12 5.69 -4.97 -13.93
CA ASN A 12 4.77 -4.38 -12.95
C ASN A 12 5.11 -2.93 -12.57
N LEU A 13 6.36 -2.50 -12.79
CA LEU A 13 6.84 -1.16 -12.48
C LEU A 13 6.89 -0.25 -13.72
N LEU A 14 6.60 -0.74 -14.94
CA LEU A 14 6.77 0.05 -16.16
C LEU A 14 5.81 1.24 -16.23
N SER A 15 4.56 1.11 -15.79
CA SER A 15 3.61 2.23 -15.77
C SER A 15 4.10 3.35 -14.84
N ALA A 16 4.41 3.02 -13.58
CA ALA A 16 4.97 3.97 -12.62
C ALA A 16 6.30 4.58 -13.10
N TYR A 17 7.14 3.80 -13.80
CA TYR A 17 8.36 4.30 -14.42
C TYR A 17 8.07 5.32 -15.53
N VAL A 18 7.09 5.05 -16.40
CA VAL A 18 6.68 5.97 -17.47
C VAL A 18 6.08 7.24 -16.87
N ASP A 19 5.27 7.13 -15.82
CA ASP A 19 4.62 8.26 -15.16
C ASP A 19 5.58 9.08 -14.28
N GLY A 20 6.79 8.56 -14.00
CA GLY A 20 7.83 9.24 -13.23
C GLY A 20 7.64 9.11 -11.72
N GLU A 21 6.89 8.10 -11.27
CA GLU A 21 6.54 7.87 -9.87
C GLU A 21 7.58 7.02 -9.10
N LEU A 22 8.56 6.45 -9.81
CA LEU A 22 9.62 5.66 -9.18
C LEU A 22 10.77 6.54 -8.67
N GLU A 23 11.25 6.23 -7.48
CA GLU A 23 12.32 6.99 -6.82
C GLU A 23 13.58 6.14 -6.57
N GLY A 24 14.71 6.85 -6.45
CA GLY A 24 15.99 6.30 -5.97
C GLY A 24 16.42 4.99 -6.63
N ARG A 25 16.47 3.92 -5.82
CA ARG A 25 16.99 2.60 -6.24
C ARG A 25 16.10 1.89 -7.24
N GLU A 26 14.78 2.08 -7.18
CA GLU A 26 13.85 1.38 -8.08
C GLU A 26 13.93 1.96 -9.50
N MET A 27 13.99 3.29 -9.61
CA MET A 27 14.20 3.98 -10.88
C MET A 27 15.51 3.54 -11.55
N ALA A 28 16.60 3.43 -10.78
CA ALA A 28 17.90 2.99 -11.29
C ALA A 28 17.87 1.52 -11.75
N ALA A 29 17.24 0.64 -10.96
CA ALA A 29 17.14 -0.78 -11.28
C ALA A 29 16.30 -1.05 -12.54
N VAL A 30 15.15 -0.39 -12.68
CA VAL A 30 14.31 -0.48 -13.88
C VAL A 30 15.08 0.05 -15.10
N ARG A 31 15.72 1.21 -14.98
CA ARG A 31 16.54 1.79 -16.08
C ARG A 31 17.66 0.85 -16.53
N ALA A 32 18.40 0.27 -15.59
CA ALA A 32 19.46 -0.68 -15.90
C ALA A 32 18.89 -1.93 -16.61
N HIS A 33 17.75 -2.44 -16.15
CA HIS A 33 17.09 -3.58 -16.79
C HIS A 33 16.65 -3.27 -18.22
N LEU A 34 16.06 -2.09 -18.47
CA LEU A 34 15.63 -1.68 -19.81
C LEU A 34 16.79 -1.58 -20.81
N GLN A 35 18.01 -1.28 -20.36
CA GLN A 35 19.21 -1.27 -21.21
C GLN A 35 19.65 -2.69 -21.62
N MET A 36 19.27 -3.70 -20.85
CA MET A 36 19.73 -5.08 -21.03
C MET A 36 18.64 -6.02 -21.57
N CYS A 37 17.36 -5.64 -21.47
CA CYS A 37 16.22 -6.49 -21.81
C CYS A 37 15.35 -5.87 -22.92
N PRO A 38 15.49 -6.34 -24.18
CA PRO A 38 14.71 -5.82 -25.31
C PRO A 38 13.20 -6.01 -25.16
N SER A 39 12.73 -7.09 -24.52
CA SER A 39 11.30 -7.33 -24.34
C SER A 39 10.65 -6.33 -23.39
N CYS A 40 11.29 -6.06 -22.24
CA CYS A 40 10.80 -5.03 -21.32
C CYS A 40 10.92 -3.62 -21.91
N CYS A 41 11.93 -3.36 -22.77
CA CYS A 41 12.03 -2.10 -23.50
C CYS A 41 10.85 -1.91 -24.47
N ALA A 42 10.52 -2.93 -25.27
CA ALA A 42 9.40 -2.87 -26.19
C ALA A 42 8.06 -2.62 -25.48
N GLU A 43 7.84 -3.28 -24.33
CA GLU A 43 6.64 -3.07 -23.51
C GLU A 43 6.59 -1.65 -22.91
N CYS A 44 7.74 -1.12 -22.48
CA CYS A 44 7.84 0.26 -22.01
C CYS A 44 7.48 1.26 -23.12
N ASP A 45 7.94 1.01 -24.35
CA ASP A 45 7.65 1.85 -25.50
C ASP A 45 6.17 1.77 -25.93
N GLU A 46 5.53 0.60 -25.80
CA GLU A 46 4.08 0.46 -25.98
C GLU A 46 3.30 1.34 -24.99
N ILE A 47 3.67 1.31 -23.71
CA ILE A 47 3.03 2.12 -22.68
C ILE A 47 3.21 3.62 -22.98
N ARG A 48 4.42 4.04 -23.39
CA ARG A 48 4.69 5.43 -23.82
C ARG A 48 3.83 5.84 -25.02
N SER A 49 3.72 4.99 -26.03
CA SER A 49 2.91 5.22 -27.22
C SER A 49 1.43 5.43 -26.88
N ILE A 50 0.89 4.62 -25.96
CA ILE A 50 -0.48 4.77 -25.47
C ILE A 50 -0.64 6.12 -24.75
N ARG A 51 0.28 6.45 -23.83
CA ARG A 51 0.27 7.73 -23.11
C ARG A 51 0.33 8.93 -24.05
N GLU A 52 1.18 8.89 -25.07
CA GLU A 52 1.26 9.95 -26.08
C GLU A 52 -0.03 10.11 -26.87
N LYS A 53 -0.68 9.01 -27.26
CA LYS A 53 -1.98 9.05 -27.94
C LYS A 53 -3.06 9.68 -27.07
N LEU A 54 -3.08 9.35 -25.77
CA LEU A 54 -3.99 9.97 -24.80
C LEU A 54 -3.73 11.47 -24.66
N HIS A 55 -2.47 11.90 -24.61
CA HIS A 55 -2.14 13.33 -24.54
C HIS A 55 -2.52 14.14 -25.79
N ARG A 56 -2.66 13.49 -26.95
CA ARG A 56 -3.10 14.14 -28.19
C ARG A 56 -4.61 14.34 -28.28
N LEU A 57 -5.39 13.77 -27.35
CA LEU A 57 -6.82 13.99 -27.31
C LEU A 57 -7.12 15.48 -27.07
N PRO A 58 -8.22 16.01 -27.67
CA PRO A 58 -8.59 17.40 -27.48
C PRO A 58 -8.83 17.67 -25.99
N GLN A 59 -8.09 18.64 -25.44
CA GLN A 59 -8.29 19.06 -24.07
C GLN A 59 -9.62 19.80 -23.95
N LYS A 60 -10.46 19.37 -23.01
CA LYS A 60 -11.67 20.08 -22.63
C LYS A 60 -11.29 21.23 -21.70
N ALA A 61 -11.71 22.44 -22.02
CA ALA A 61 -11.52 23.58 -21.13
C ALA A 61 -12.23 23.32 -19.80
N ALA A 62 -11.52 23.59 -18.70
CA ALA A 62 -12.13 23.57 -17.37
C ALA A 62 -13.19 24.68 -17.28
N PRO A 63 -14.33 24.43 -16.61
CA PRO A 63 -15.31 25.47 -16.31
C PRO A 63 -14.65 26.64 -15.54
N PRO A 64 -14.99 27.90 -15.83
CA PRO A 64 -14.35 29.06 -15.22
C PRO A 64 -14.54 29.12 -13.70
N ASP A 65 -15.63 28.54 -13.20
CA ASP A 65 -16.01 28.46 -11.78
C ASP A 65 -15.35 27.28 -11.03
N LEU A 66 -14.63 26.38 -11.72
CA LEU A 66 -14.08 25.17 -11.12
C LEU A 66 -13.10 25.47 -9.99
N LEU A 67 -12.19 26.42 -10.19
CA LEU A 67 -11.19 26.77 -9.19
C LEU A 67 -11.83 27.38 -7.93
N ASP A 68 -12.83 28.23 -8.11
CA ASP A 68 -13.53 28.84 -6.98
C ASP A 68 -14.32 27.80 -6.19
N ARG A 69 -15.01 26.89 -6.88
CA ARG A 69 -15.69 25.76 -6.25
C ARG A 69 -14.75 24.85 -5.46
N ILE A 70 -13.56 24.54 -6.00
CA ILE A 70 -12.56 23.74 -5.28
C ILE A 70 -12.10 24.47 -4.01
N LYS A 71 -11.80 25.77 -4.11
CA LYS A 71 -11.38 26.58 -2.94
C LYS A 71 -12.45 26.60 -1.84
N THR A 72 -13.70 26.84 -2.19
CA THR A 72 -14.81 26.83 -1.22
C THR A 72 -14.92 25.47 -0.51
N ARG A 73 -14.81 24.36 -1.24
CA ARG A 73 -14.86 23.01 -0.65
C ARG A 73 -13.67 22.71 0.26
N LEU A 74 -12.47 23.17 -0.08
CA LEU A 74 -11.31 23.02 0.79
C LEU A 74 -11.47 23.80 2.09
N GLN A 75 -12.04 25.01 2.04
CA GLN A 75 -12.31 25.81 3.24
C GLN A 75 -13.37 25.18 4.14
N GLU A 76 -14.43 24.60 3.57
CA GLU A 76 -15.43 23.83 4.33
C GLU A 76 -14.80 22.58 4.99
N ALA A 77 -13.87 21.92 4.32
CA ALA A 77 -13.19 20.72 4.84
C ALA A 77 -12.13 21.01 5.91
N ASP A 78 -11.61 22.24 5.94
CA ASP A 78 -10.64 22.71 6.93
C ASP A 78 -11.32 23.21 8.22
N GLU A 79 -12.66 23.13 8.31
CA GLU A 79 -13.33 23.35 9.59
C GLU A 79 -12.78 22.34 10.61
N PRO A 80 -12.21 22.83 11.74
CA PRO A 80 -11.62 21.95 12.72
C PRO A 80 -12.69 20.98 13.21
N ILE A 81 -12.45 19.68 13.05
CA ILE A 81 -13.27 18.64 13.67
C ILE A 81 -13.40 19.04 15.14
N PRO A 82 -14.61 19.37 15.63
CA PRO A 82 -14.74 19.80 17.01
C PRO A 82 -14.36 18.63 17.88
N GLN A 83 -13.14 18.67 18.43
CA GLN A 83 -12.66 17.74 19.44
C GLN A 83 -13.40 18.07 20.72
N ARG A 84 -14.69 17.70 20.73
CA ARG A 84 -15.58 17.82 21.87
C ARG A 84 -15.20 16.68 22.81
N LEU A 85 -14.04 16.80 23.46
CA LEU A 85 -13.70 15.98 24.62
C LEU A 85 -14.76 16.29 25.67
N GLN A 86 -15.74 15.41 25.79
CA GLN A 86 -16.76 15.56 26.81
C GLN A 86 -16.06 15.53 28.18
N PRO A 87 -16.22 16.57 29.03
CA PRO A 87 -15.45 16.69 30.26
C PRO A 87 -15.68 15.52 31.23
N GLY A 88 -16.75 14.73 31.05
CA GLY A 88 -16.99 13.49 31.80
C GLY A 88 -16.09 12.31 31.39
N PHE A 89 -15.69 12.20 30.12
CA PHE A 89 -14.95 11.03 29.63
C PHE A 89 -13.52 10.99 30.19
N ALA A 90 -12.85 12.13 30.24
CA ALA A 90 -11.51 12.25 30.82
C ALA A 90 -11.51 11.84 32.32
N ALA A 91 -12.52 12.28 33.09
CA ALA A 91 -12.66 11.88 34.49
C ALA A 91 -12.90 10.37 34.63
N THR A 92 -13.74 9.77 33.78
CA THR A 92 -13.97 8.31 33.82
C THR A 92 -12.72 7.50 33.49
N VAL A 93 -11.92 7.94 32.52
CA VAL A 93 -10.66 7.27 32.13
C VAL A 93 -9.63 7.37 33.26
N VAL A 94 -9.47 8.53 33.88
CA VAL A 94 -8.57 8.73 35.03
C VAL A 94 -8.99 7.86 36.22
N MET A 95 -10.28 7.81 36.54
CA MET A 95 -10.81 7.00 37.63
C MET A 95 -10.62 5.49 37.37
N ALA A 96 -10.86 5.04 36.14
CA ALA A 96 -10.62 3.64 35.76
C ALA A 96 -9.14 3.27 35.86
N ALA A 97 -8.24 4.12 35.37
CA ALA A 97 -6.80 3.90 35.48
C ALA A 97 -6.32 3.84 36.94
N ALA A 98 -6.82 4.74 37.80
CA ALA A 98 -6.52 4.74 39.22
C ALA A 98 -7.01 3.46 39.92
N ALA A 99 -8.20 2.95 39.57
CA ALA A 99 -8.73 1.70 40.11
C ALA A 99 -7.88 0.49 39.70
N VAL A 100 -7.46 0.41 38.42
CA VAL A 100 -6.60 -0.68 37.93
C VAL A 100 -5.23 -0.65 38.62
N LEU A 101 -4.60 0.53 38.73
CA LEU A 101 -3.32 0.69 39.41
C LEU A 101 -3.42 0.33 40.90
N GLY A 102 -4.51 0.74 41.57
CA GLY A 102 -4.78 0.38 42.95
C GLY A 102 -4.96 -1.14 43.13
N ALA A 103 -5.73 -1.79 42.26
CA ALA A 103 -5.94 -3.24 42.30
C ALA A 103 -4.63 -4.01 42.03
N PHE A 104 -3.80 -3.56 41.09
CA PHE A 104 -2.48 -4.15 40.82
C PHE A 104 -1.54 -4.00 42.00
N ALA A 105 -1.48 -2.81 42.63
CA ALA A 105 -0.68 -2.57 43.82
C ALA A 105 -1.11 -3.51 44.97
N VAL A 106 -2.41 -3.62 45.24
CA VAL A 106 -2.95 -4.55 46.25
C VAL A 106 -2.61 -6.00 45.90
N TYR A 107 -2.79 -6.42 44.65
CA TYR A 107 -2.48 -7.78 44.20
C TYR A 107 -0.99 -8.11 44.40
N SER A 108 -0.10 -7.19 44.02
CA SER A 108 1.36 -7.37 44.12
C SER A 108 1.85 -7.47 45.58
N VAL A 109 1.19 -6.76 46.50
CA VAL A 109 1.47 -6.84 47.94
C VAL A 109 0.88 -8.12 48.56
N MET A 110 -0.29 -8.56 48.09
CA MET A 110 -0.98 -9.75 48.62
C MET A 110 -0.36 -11.06 48.11
N HIS A 111 0.33 -11.04 46.98
CA HIS A 111 1.06 -12.17 46.40
C HIS A 111 2.59 -11.92 46.35
N PRO A 112 3.29 -11.88 47.50
CA PRO A 112 4.75 -11.87 47.49
C PRO A 112 5.26 -13.24 47.02
N SER A 113 5.83 -13.25 45.81
CA SER A 113 6.71 -14.24 45.17
C SER A 113 6.32 -15.73 45.28
N GLN A 114 5.75 -16.29 44.20
CA GLN A 114 6.23 -17.59 43.74
C GLN A 114 7.52 -17.35 42.99
N GLU A 115 8.63 -17.81 43.57
CA GLU A 115 9.86 -18.07 42.84
C GLU A 115 9.51 -19.04 41.70
N TYR A 116 9.58 -18.59 40.46
CA TYR A 116 9.47 -19.47 39.29
C TYR A 116 10.84 -20.13 39.10
N PRO A 117 10.97 -21.44 39.38
CA PRO A 117 12.22 -22.15 39.15
C PRO A 117 12.44 -22.21 37.64
N ILE A 118 13.57 -21.68 37.19
CA ILE A 118 14.00 -21.74 35.80
C ILE A 118 14.48 -23.18 35.55
N ALA A 119 13.54 -24.09 35.29
CA ALA A 119 13.84 -25.48 34.95
C ALA A 119 13.56 -25.72 33.46
N GLY A 120 14.65 -25.91 32.71
CA GLY A 120 14.75 -27.00 31.73
C GLY A 120 14.13 -26.80 30.34
N GLU A 121 14.99 -26.97 29.34
CA GLU A 121 14.72 -27.43 27.98
C GLU A 121 13.74 -26.63 27.10
N ALA A 122 14.31 -25.83 26.20
CA ALA A 122 13.66 -25.49 24.94
C ALA A 122 13.52 -26.76 24.07
N PRO A 123 12.33 -27.14 23.59
CA PRO A 123 12.20 -28.26 22.66
C PRO A 123 12.85 -27.89 21.32
N ALA A 124 13.69 -28.80 20.80
CA ALA A 124 14.30 -28.70 19.49
C ALA A 124 13.21 -28.66 18.40
N VAL A 125 13.05 -27.51 17.76
CA VAL A 125 12.24 -27.36 16.53
C VAL A 125 12.97 -28.07 15.39
N ASN A 126 12.34 -29.10 14.84
CA ASN A 126 12.90 -29.90 13.75
C ASN A 126 12.61 -29.23 12.40
N GLY A 127 13.60 -29.22 11.49
CA GLY A 127 13.63 -28.42 10.26
C GLY A 127 12.62 -28.81 9.16
N SER A 128 11.75 -29.79 9.38
CA SER A 128 10.73 -30.25 8.42
C SER A 128 9.47 -29.38 8.38
N GLN A 129 9.32 -28.41 9.29
CA GLN A 129 8.11 -27.56 9.36
C GLN A 129 8.10 -26.40 8.33
N LEU A 130 9.20 -26.19 7.59
CA LEU A 130 9.37 -25.04 6.69
C LEU A 130 9.03 -25.35 5.21
N ASP A 131 8.60 -26.57 4.88
CA ASP A 131 8.37 -26.96 3.48
C ASP A 131 7.08 -26.36 2.87
N GLY A 132 6.08 -26.03 3.68
CA GLY A 132 4.80 -25.50 3.18
C GLY A 132 4.85 -24.05 2.64
N VAL A 133 5.91 -23.29 2.92
CA VAL A 133 6.02 -21.89 2.49
C VAL A 133 6.49 -21.80 1.01
N ARG A 134 7.19 -22.81 0.50
CA ARG A 134 7.77 -22.82 -0.85
C ARG A 134 6.77 -23.12 -1.98
N ASP A 135 5.66 -23.79 -1.67
CA ASP A 135 4.64 -24.14 -2.68
C ASP A 135 3.73 -22.96 -3.04
N PHE A 136 3.55 -22.01 -2.12
CA PHE A 136 2.69 -20.84 -2.36
C PHE A 136 3.29 -19.89 -3.40
N GLU A 137 4.61 -19.70 -3.41
CA GLU A 137 5.30 -18.83 -4.38
C GLU A 137 5.36 -19.45 -5.80
N ARG A 138 5.31 -20.78 -5.91
CA ARG A 138 5.37 -21.49 -7.20
C ARG A 138 4.04 -21.49 -7.97
N SER A 139 2.91 -21.31 -7.28
CA SER A 139 1.58 -21.25 -7.90
C SER A 139 1.23 -19.87 -8.51
N ARG A 140 2.05 -18.84 -8.29
CA ARG A 140 1.88 -17.53 -8.93
C ARG A 140 2.65 -17.43 -10.24
N SER A 141 2.08 -18.01 -11.30
CA SER A 141 2.36 -17.60 -12.68
C SER A 141 1.14 -17.85 -13.56
N PRO A 142 1.06 -17.20 -14.73
CA PRO A 142 1.03 -15.77 -14.97
C PRO A 142 -0.37 -15.36 -15.43
N PHE A 143 -0.74 -14.08 -15.28
CA PHE A 143 -1.93 -13.53 -15.95
C PHE A 143 -1.86 -13.89 -17.43
N SER A 144 -2.74 -14.80 -17.86
CA SER A 144 -2.93 -15.11 -19.26
C SER A 144 -3.49 -13.87 -19.92
N SER A 145 -2.93 -13.55 -21.08
CA SER A 145 -3.41 -12.51 -21.99
C SER A 145 -4.83 -12.85 -22.45
N HIS A 146 -5.83 -12.60 -21.61
CA HIS A 146 -7.20 -12.48 -22.04
C HIS A 146 -7.36 -11.06 -22.57
N SER A 147 -7.29 -10.96 -23.90
CA SER A 147 -7.79 -9.82 -24.66
C SER A 147 -9.20 -9.52 -24.16
N ILE A 148 -9.38 -8.41 -23.45
CA ILE A 148 -10.71 -7.90 -23.12
C ILE A 148 -11.32 -7.45 -24.46
N PRO A 149 -12.40 -8.06 -24.94
CA PRO A 149 -13.11 -7.54 -26.10
C PRO A 149 -13.73 -6.20 -25.68
N VAL A 150 -13.16 -5.10 -26.14
CA VAL A 150 -13.77 -3.78 -26.02
C VAL A 150 -14.92 -3.74 -27.03
N SER A 151 -16.09 -4.20 -26.63
CA SER A 151 -17.34 -3.87 -27.32
C SER A 151 -17.61 -2.39 -27.06
N LEU A 152 -17.31 -1.54 -28.04
CA LEU A 152 -17.87 -0.20 -28.10
C LEU A 152 -19.38 -0.34 -28.35
N ASP A 153 -20.14 -0.47 -27.29
CA ASP A 153 -21.57 -0.19 -27.35
C ASP A 153 -21.74 1.33 -27.42
N ASP A 154 -22.31 1.74 -28.55
CA ASP A 154 -22.60 3.10 -28.97
C ASP A 154 -23.73 3.67 -28.09
N HIS A 155 -23.44 3.91 -26.81
CA HIS A 155 -24.35 4.64 -25.94
C HIS A 155 -24.19 6.13 -26.17
N SER A 156 -25.08 6.63 -27.03
CA SER A 156 -25.51 8.01 -27.14
C SER A 156 -25.71 8.66 -25.76
N TRP A 157 -24.69 9.35 -25.25
CA TRP A 157 -24.85 10.29 -24.13
C TRP A 157 -25.40 11.60 -24.70
N GLY A 158 -26.73 11.60 -24.90
CA GLY A 158 -27.49 12.76 -25.36
C GLY A 158 -28.21 13.47 -24.21
N ARG A 159 -28.03 14.80 -24.20
CA ARG A 159 -28.69 15.87 -23.43
C ARG A 159 -28.36 16.05 -21.95
#